data_AF-A0A967M3E1-F1
#
_entry.id   AF-A0A967M3E1-F1
#
_cell.length_a   1.000
_cell.length_b   1.000
_cell.length_c   1.000
_cell.angle_alpha   90.00
_cell.angle_beta   90.00
_cell.angle_gamma   90.00
#
_symmetry.space_group_name_H-M   'P 1'
#
loop_
_entity.id
_entity.type
_entity.pdbx_description
1 polymer ?
#
loop_
_entity_poly.entity_id
_entity_poly.type
_entity_poly.pdbx_seq_one_letter_code
_entity_poly.pdbx_strand_id
1 'polypeptide(L)'
;RVLDDSTAWVVNNLSDSVSLVDLVAGAVIDTLRVGDEPNDVVFAGGRAFVSIAGEDKIQVFELANPDSPPIDVPVFGRNPRALAVSNDGSKVYAVVLRSGNRTTVVNANIIDGNSAAMDPGRISALGLDDMQCEGGPPPPYPDLPEGIVRNPELT
;
A
#
# COMPACT_ATOMS: atom_id res chain seq x y z
N ARG A 1 0.11 6.99 -11.15
CA ARG A 1 -0.03 5.74 -11.93
C ARG A 1 -0.89 5.98 -13.15
N VAL A 2 -0.53 5.39 -14.28
CA VAL A 2 -1.29 5.48 -15.54
C VAL A 2 -2.51 4.58 -15.42
N LEU A 3 -3.70 5.14 -15.67
CA LEU A 3 -4.96 4.40 -15.73
C LEU A 3 -5.14 3.78 -17.11
N ASP A 4 -4.91 4.59 -18.15
CA ASP A 4 -4.99 4.24 -19.57
C ASP A 4 -4.04 5.14 -20.38
N ASP A 5 -4.01 4.99 -21.71
CA ASP A 5 -3.10 5.73 -22.60
C ASP A 5 -3.29 7.27 -22.56
N SER A 6 -4.37 7.76 -21.97
CA SER A 6 -4.71 9.18 -21.90
C SER A 6 -4.67 9.77 -20.49
N THR A 7 -4.86 8.95 -19.45
CA THR A 7 -5.09 9.45 -18.09
C THR A 7 -4.13 8.84 -17.08
N ALA A 8 -3.54 9.68 -16.22
CA ALA A 8 -2.80 9.25 -15.04
C ALA A 8 -3.38 9.86 -13.77
N TRP A 9 -3.38 9.09 -12.69
CA TRP A 9 -3.71 9.57 -11.34
C TRP A 9 -2.41 9.82 -10.57
N VAL A 10 -2.22 11.02 -10.04
CA VAL A 10 -1.03 11.44 -9.32
C VAL A 10 -1.39 11.71 -7.87
N VAL A 11 -0.78 10.96 -6.96
CA VAL A 11 -1.04 11.09 -5.52
C VAL A 11 -0.23 12.26 -4.97
N ASN A 12 -0.90 13.19 -4.30
CA ASN A 12 -0.30 14.39 -3.71
C ASN A 12 -0.28 14.25 -2.18
N ASN A 13 0.78 13.63 -1.66
CA ASN A 13 0.86 13.22 -0.26
C ASN A 13 0.59 14.33 0.77
N LEU A 14 1.14 15.53 0.58
CA LEU A 14 0.97 16.64 1.53
C LEU A 14 -0.28 17.49 1.27
N SER A 15 -1.02 17.19 0.21
CA SER A 15 -2.17 17.99 -0.24
C SER A 15 -3.48 17.23 -0.12
N ASP A 16 -3.46 16.04 0.49
CA ASP A 16 -4.63 15.18 0.75
C ASP A 16 -5.53 15.03 -0.49
N SER A 17 -4.87 14.81 -1.63
CA SER A 17 -5.54 14.79 -2.93
C SER A 17 -4.88 13.85 -3.93
N VAL A 18 -5.63 13.53 -4.97
CA VAL A 18 -5.15 12.85 -6.17
C VAL A 18 -5.52 13.68 -7.39
N SER A 19 -4.54 14.05 -8.20
CA SER A 19 -4.76 14.77 -9.46
C SER A 19 -4.96 13.79 -10.60
N LEU A 20 -6.00 14.02 -11.41
CA LEU A 20 -6.20 13.34 -12.69
C LEU A 20 -5.53 14.18 -13.77
N VAL A 21 -4.60 13.58 -14.49
CA VAL A 21 -3.76 14.23 -15.49
C VAL A 21 -4.07 13.64 -16.85
N ASP A 22 -4.47 14.49 -17.79
CA ASP A 22 -4.50 14.16 -19.21
C ASP A 22 -3.06 14.17 -19.74
N LEU A 23 -2.61 13.01 -20.21
CA LEU A 23 -1.26 12.76 -20.70
C LEU A 23 -1.03 13.30 -22.11
N VAL A 24 -2.10 13.49 -22.90
CA VAL A 24 -2.03 14.07 -24.25
C VAL A 24 -1.91 15.59 -24.16
N ALA A 25 -2.73 16.21 -23.34
CA ALA A 25 -2.72 17.65 -23.09
C ALA A 25 -1.61 18.09 -22.13
N GLY A 26 -1.10 17.17 -21.30
CA GLY A 26 -0.11 17.46 -20.26
C GLY A 26 -0.66 18.34 -19.14
N ALA A 27 -1.95 18.18 -18.81
CA ALA A 27 -2.66 19.07 -17.90
C ALA A 27 -3.45 18.29 -16.84
N VAL A 28 -3.58 18.87 -15.64
CA VAL A 28 -4.52 18.38 -14.63
C VAL A 28 -5.92 18.70 -15.09
N ILE A 29 -6.75 17.66 -15.25
CA ILE A 29 -8.15 17.79 -15.67
C ILE A 29 -9.11 17.73 -14.48
N ASP A 30 -8.69 17.13 -13.37
CA ASP A 30 -9.47 17.07 -12.14
C ASP A 30 -8.58 16.82 -10.91
N THR A 31 -9.09 17.06 -9.71
CA THR A 31 -8.42 16.77 -8.44
C THR A 31 -9.41 16.26 -7.41
N LEU A 32 -9.27 14.97 -7.08
CA LEU A 32 -10.07 14.30 -6.06
C LEU A 32 -9.51 14.61 -4.67
N ARG A 33 -10.41 14.90 -3.72
CA ARG A 33 -10.06 14.95 -2.31
C ARG A 33 -10.03 13.53 -1.74
N VAL A 34 -8.97 13.22 -1.01
CA VAL A 34 -8.79 11.94 -0.32
C VAL A 34 -8.46 12.21 1.15
N GLY A 35 -8.24 11.16 1.93
CA GLY A 35 -7.80 11.28 3.31
C GLY A 35 -6.35 11.73 3.48
N ASP A 36 -5.93 11.86 4.73
CA ASP A 36 -4.63 12.41 5.13
C ASP A 36 -3.43 11.52 4.71
N GLU A 37 -2.40 12.16 4.17
CA GLU A 37 -1.17 11.54 3.69
C GLU A 37 -1.38 10.36 2.72
N PRO A 38 -1.97 10.56 1.53
CA PRO A 38 -2.08 9.48 0.55
C PRO A 38 -0.71 9.11 -0.03
N ASN A 39 -0.43 7.84 -0.33
CA ASN A 39 0.90 7.40 -0.79
C ASN A 39 0.94 6.75 -2.17
N ASP A 40 -0.01 5.88 -2.49
CA ASP A 40 -0.03 5.14 -3.75
C ASP A 40 -1.46 4.98 -4.26
N VAL A 41 -1.59 4.73 -5.56
CA VAL A 41 -2.86 4.42 -6.22
C VAL A 41 -2.68 3.28 -7.21
N VAL A 42 -3.58 2.31 -7.18
CA VAL A 42 -3.65 1.21 -8.16
C VAL A 42 -5.08 1.00 -8.67
N PHE A 43 -5.21 0.34 -9.81
CA PHE A 43 -6.50 0.12 -10.47
C PHE A 43 -6.80 -1.38 -10.58
N ALA A 44 -7.99 -1.79 -10.16
CA ALA A 44 -8.43 -3.18 -10.24
C ALA A 44 -9.96 -3.26 -10.33
N GLY A 45 -10.50 -4.12 -11.19
CA GLY A 45 -11.94 -4.38 -11.27
C GLY A 45 -12.84 -3.15 -11.47
N GLY A 46 -12.38 -2.13 -12.23
CA GLY A 46 -13.14 -0.89 -12.45
C GLY A 46 -13.07 0.13 -11.32
N ARG A 47 -12.16 -0.07 -10.36
CA ARG A 47 -11.97 0.81 -9.19
C ARG A 47 -10.54 1.32 -9.07
N ALA A 48 -10.39 2.45 -8.42
CA ALA A 48 -9.11 2.95 -7.92
C ALA A 48 -8.99 2.70 -6.42
N PHE A 49 -7.82 2.25 -5.97
CA PHE A 49 -7.50 1.98 -4.58
C PHE A 49 -6.36 2.91 -4.17
N VAL A 50 -6.60 3.79 -3.20
CA VAL A 50 -5.65 4.79 -2.73
C VAL A 50 -5.24 4.45 -1.29
N SER A 51 -3.94 4.30 -1.03
CA SER A 51 -3.45 4.11 0.34
C SER A 51 -3.43 5.43 1.10
N ILE A 52 -4.14 5.50 2.23
CA ILE A 52 -4.25 6.68 3.08
C ILE A 52 -3.48 6.41 4.37
N ALA A 53 -2.27 6.97 4.48
CA ALA A 53 -1.37 6.60 5.56
C ALA A 53 -1.69 7.27 6.89
N GLY A 54 -2.21 8.50 6.87
CA GLY A 54 -2.60 9.22 8.09
C GLY A 54 -3.81 8.60 8.79
N GLU A 55 -4.60 7.82 8.05
CA GLU A 55 -5.88 7.25 8.51
C GLU A 55 -5.93 5.72 8.50
N ASP A 56 -4.80 5.06 8.23
CA ASP A 56 -4.65 3.60 8.30
C ASP A 56 -5.71 2.81 7.51
N LYS A 57 -6.02 3.31 6.30
CA LYS A 57 -7.05 2.73 5.45
C LYS A 57 -6.67 2.78 3.98
N ILE A 58 -7.40 2.03 3.16
CA ILE A 58 -7.45 2.20 1.71
C ILE A 58 -8.77 2.87 1.37
N GLN A 59 -8.73 3.93 0.57
CA GLN A 59 -9.93 4.52 -0.03
C GLN A 59 -10.16 3.95 -1.42
N VAL A 60 -11.41 3.53 -1.68
CA VAL A 60 -11.80 2.89 -2.93
C VAL A 60 -12.80 3.76 -3.67
N PHE A 61 -12.45 4.12 -4.90
CA PHE A 61 -13.26 4.95 -5.79
C PHE A 61 -13.74 4.12 -6.98
N GLU A 62 -14.98 4.35 -7.41
CA GLU A 62 -15.49 3.78 -8.67
C GLU A 62 -15.00 4.61 -9.85
N LEU A 63 -14.30 4.00 -10.82
CA LEU A 63 -13.71 4.76 -11.95
C LEU A 63 -14.78 5.36 -12.87
N ALA A 64 -15.95 4.72 -12.94
CA ALA A 64 -17.08 5.23 -13.71
C ALA A 64 -17.67 6.51 -13.11
N ASN A 65 -17.41 6.79 -11.83
CA ASN A 65 -17.89 7.98 -11.13
C ASN A 65 -16.97 8.34 -9.94
N PRO A 66 -15.78 8.89 -10.21
CA PRO A 66 -14.77 9.14 -9.18
C PRO A 66 -15.19 10.21 -8.16
N ASP A 67 -16.20 11.04 -8.47
CA ASP A 67 -16.77 12.03 -7.57
C ASP A 67 -17.71 11.43 -6.50
N SER A 68 -18.11 10.17 -6.66
CA SER A 68 -18.90 9.48 -5.64
C SER A 68 -18.08 9.30 -4.35
N PRO A 69 -18.71 9.38 -3.17
CA PRO A 69 -17.99 9.18 -1.91
C PRO A 69 -17.24 7.85 -1.91
N PRO A 70 -15.94 7.85 -1.55
CA PRO A 70 -15.16 6.62 -1.54
C PRO A 70 -15.64 5.66 -0.45
N ILE A 71 -15.37 4.38 -0.68
CA ILE A 71 -15.51 3.35 0.34
C ILE A 71 -14.20 3.27 1.12
N ASP A 72 -14.29 3.41 2.44
CA ASP A 72 -13.15 3.24 3.34
C ASP A 72 -12.98 1.76 3.70
N VAL A 73 -11.78 1.24 3.47
CA VAL A 73 -11.37 -0.11 3.85
C VAL A 73 -10.30 -0.01 4.93
N PRO A 74 -10.63 -0.22 6.22
CA PRO A 74 -9.64 -0.13 7.28
C PRO A 74 -8.57 -1.22 7.12
N VAL A 75 -7.32 -0.84 7.35
CA VAL A 75 -6.18 -1.75 7.24
C VAL A 75 -5.67 -2.09 8.62
N PHE A 76 -5.36 -3.37 8.84
CA PHE A 76 -4.69 -3.78 10.07
C PHE A 76 -3.22 -3.31 10.07
N GLY A 77 -2.86 -2.44 11.01
CA GLY A 77 -1.53 -1.85 11.14
C GLY A 77 -1.59 -0.34 11.00
N ARG A 78 -0.42 0.29 10.81
CA ARG A 78 -0.30 1.74 10.59
C ARG A 78 0.44 2.09 9.31
N ASN A 79 0.04 3.18 8.67
CA ASN A 79 0.65 3.74 7.46
C ASN A 79 0.76 2.72 6.31
N PRO A 80 -0.36 2.35 5.67
CA PRO A 80 -0.32 1.71 4.36
C PRO A 80 0.49 2.57 3.39
N ARG A 81 1.41 1.94 2.63
CA ARG A 81 2.31 2.63 1.70
C ARG A 81 2.03 2.21 0.27
N ALA A 82 2.65 1.12 -0.15
CA ALA A 82 2.57 0.63 -1.52
C ALA A 82 1.37 -0.30 -1.72
N LEU A 83 0.81 -0.27 -2.92
CA LEU A 83 -0.23 -1.18 -3.36
C LEU A 83 0.25 -1.94 -4.60
N ALA A 84 -0.22 -3.18 -4.77
CA ALA A 84 0.03 -3.99 -5.96
C ALA A 84 -1.21 -4.77 -6.35
N VAL A 85 -1.38 -5.04 -7.65
CA VAL A 85 -2.56 -5.74 -8.18
C VAL A 85 -2.14 -7.11 -8.69
N SER A 86 -2.96 -8.14 -8.45
CA SER A 86 -2.74 -9.47 -9.03
C SER A 86 -2.86 -9.44 -10.56
N ASN A 87 -2.21 -10.39 -11.23
CA ASN A 87 -2.19 -10.43 -12.70
C ASN A 87 -3.59 -10.58 -13.33
N ASP A 88 -4.52 -11.23 -12.64
CA ASP A 88 -5.91 -11.38 -13.06
C ASP A 88 -6.79 -10.17 -12.69
N GLY A 89 -6.22 -9.15 -12.03
CA GLY A 89 -6.93 -7.95 -11.59
C GLY A 89 -7.93 -8.18 -10.45
N SER A 90 -7.98 -9.38 -9.85
CA SER A 90 -8.99 -9.75 -8.86
C SER A 90 -8.62 -9.36 -7.41
N LYS A 91 -7.33 -9.08 -7.15
CA LYS A 91 -6.82 -8.77 -5.81
C LYS A 91 -5.93 -7.54 -5.80
N VAL A 92 -6.01 -6.80 -4.70
CA VAL A 92 -5.10 -5.72 -4.35
C VAL A 92 -4.37 -6.11 -3.06
N TYR A 93 -3.04 -6.06 -3.10
CA TYR A 93 -2.16 -6.29 -1.96
C TYR A 93 -1.70 -4.94 -1.42
N ALA A 94 -1.75 -4.78 -0.10
CA ALA A 94 -1.26 -3.58 0.58
C ALA A 94 -0.04 -3.89 1.43
N VAL A 95 1.00 -3.09 1.28
CA VAL A 95 2.18 -3.10 2.15
C VAL A 95 1.97 -2.07 3.25
N VAL A 96 2.05 -2.51 4.50
CA VAL A 96 1.80 -1.69 5.68
C VAL A 96 3.11 -1.52 6.44
N LEU A 97 3.62 -0.29 6.51
CA LEU A 97 4.96 -0.03 7.08
C LEU A 97 5.03 -0.40 8.58
N ARG A 98 3.96 -0.11 9.32
CA ARG A 98 3.84 -0.39 10.75
C ARG A 98 2.73 -1.43 10.97
N SER A 99 2.81 -2.53 10.24
CA SER A 99 1.85 -3.64 10.21
C SER A 99 1.68 -4.36 11.55
N GLY A 100 2.65 -4.26 12.46
CA GLY A 100 2.73 -5.13 13.64
C GLY A 100 3.14 -6.57 13.32
N ASN A 101 3.33 -6.94 12.05
CA ASN A 101 3.69 -8.29 11.59
C ASN A 101 5.21 -8.53 11.44
N ARG A 102 6.04 -7.79 12.19
CA ARG A 102 7.51 -7.86 12.11
C ARG A 102 8.12 -7.39 10.76
N THR A 103 7.52 -6.39 10.09
CA THR A 103 8.19 -5.72 8.96
C THR A 103 9.52 -5.11 9.44
N THR A 104 10.63 -5.45 8.79
CA THR A 104 11.98 -4.99 9.15
C THR A 104 12.60 -4.16 8.02
N VAL A 105 13.41 -3.17 8.36
CA VAL A 105 14.16 -2.34 7.39
C VAL A 105 15.59 -2.87 7.33
N VAL A 106 16.04 -3.27 6.14
CA VAL A 106 17.41 -3.76 5.90
C VAL A 106 18.21 -2.70 5.17
N ASN A 107 19.42 -2.40 5.65
CA ASN A 107 20.34 -1.50 4.95
C ASN A 107 20.90 -2.18 3.69
N ALA A 108 20.95 -1.48 2.55
CA ALA A 108 21.46 -2.02 1.28
C ALA A 108 22.88 -2.60 1.38
N ASN A 109 23.74 -2.03 2.23
CA ASN A 109 25.10 -2.51 2.44
C ASN A 109 25.16 -3.91 3.11
N ILE A 110 24.06 -4.37 3.70
CA ILE A 110 23.93 -5.75 4.20
C ILE A 110 23.74 -6.74 3.03
N ILE A 111 23.07 -6.31 1.96
CA ILE A 111 22.91 -7.12 0.74
C ILE A 111 24.18 -7.06 -0.11
N ASP A 112 24.77 -5.87 -0.24
CA ASP A 112 25.84 -5.65 -1.23
C ASP A 112 27.26 -5.74 -0.65
N GLY A 113 27.39 -5.75 0.68
CA GLY A 113 28.70 -5.90 1.35
C GLY A 113 29.70 -4.79 1.05
N ASN A 114 29.23 -3.59 0.72
CA ASN A 114 30.03 -2.50 0.15
C ASN A 114 30.72 -2.88 -1.18
N SER A 115 30.19 -3.86 -1.91
CA SER A 115 30.60 -4.23 -3.26
C SER A 115 29.52 -3.83 -4.27
N ALA A 116 29.84 -3.79 -5.56
CA ALA A 116 28.87 -3.48 -6.62
C ALA A 116 27.93 -4.68 -6.95
N ALA A 117 28.15 -5.84 -6.33
CA ALA A 117 27.40 -7.05 -6.59
C ALA A 117 26.57 -7.44 -5.36
N MET A 118 25.31 -7.82 -5.58
CA MET A 118 24.45 -8.36 -4.53
C MET A 118 25.02 -9.71 -4.05
N ASP A 119 25.04 -9.93 -2.73
CA ASP A 119 25.34 -11.21 -2.10
C ASP A 119 24.07 -11.77 -1.41
N PRO A 120 23.29 -12.64 -2.10
CA PRO A 120 22.07 -13.23 -1.57
C PRO A 120 22.28 -14.07 -0.30
N GLY A 121 23.51 -14.54 -0.04
CA GLY A 121 23.85 -15.37 1.12
C GLY A 121 23.89 -14.60 2.44
N ARG A 122 23.83 -13.26 2.42
CA ARG A 122 23.87 -12.43 3.64
C ARG A 122 22.51 -12.17 4.27
N ILE A 123 21.42 -12.47 3.56
CA ILE A 123 20.05 -12.35 4.09
C ILE A 123 19.86 -13.29 5.28
N SER A 124 20.41 -14.51 5.22
CA SER A 124 20.37 -15.49 6.31
C SER A 124 21.25 -15.11 7.51
N ALA A 125 22.24 -14.21 7.33
CA ALA A 125 23.12 -13.72 8.39
C ALA A 125 22.51 -12.59 9.24
N LEU A 126 21.34 -12.07 8.85
CA LEU A 126 20.61 -11.05 9.60
C LEU A 126 20.02 -11.55 10.93
N GLY A 127 20.11 -12.85 11.22
CA GLY A 127 19.57 -13.41 12.47
C GLY A 127 18.08 -13.11 12.64
N LEU A 128 17.33 -13.01 11.54
CA LEU A 128 15.87 -12.87 11.55
C LEU A 128 15.24 -14.22 11.91
N ASP A 129 15.59 -14.75 13.08
CA ASP A 129 14.91 -15.83 13.77
C ASP A 129 13.92 -15.23 14.78
N ASP A 130 12.80 -15.93 14.95
CA ASP A 130 11.59 -15.55 15.68
C ASP A 130 11.80 -14.73 16.96
N MET A 131 11.18 -13.54 17.03
CA MET A 131 11.00 -12.88 18.32
C MET A 131 10.01 -13.67 19.17
N GLN A 132 10.58 -14.44 20.12
CA GLN A 132 9.92 -14.77 21.37
C GLN A 132 9.48 -13.47 22.05
N CYS A 133 8.18 -13.42 22.33
CA CYS A 133 7.53 -12.30 22.99
C CYS A 133 8.18 -12.05 24.36
N GLU A 134 8.34 -10.78 24.72
CA GLU A 134 8.40 -10.35 26.11
C GLU A 134 7.07 -10.75 26.79
N GLY A 135 7.01 -12.00 27.26
CA GLY A 135 6.12 -12.51 28.31
C GLY A 135 4.60 -12.50 28.09
N GLY A 136 4.06 -12.06 26.96
CA GLY A 136 2.61 -12.09 26.73
C GLY A 136 2.21 -12.19 25.25
N PRO A 137 1.10 -12.89 24.94
CA PRO A 137 0.54 -12.85 23.60
C PRO A 137 0.07 -11.42 23.29
N PRO A 138 0.28 -10.92 22.06
CA PRO A 138 -0.32 -9.66 21.63
C PRO A 138 -1.84 -9.73 21.80
N PRO A 139 -2.53 -8.59 22.04
CA PRO A 139 -3.98 -8.57 22.04
C PRO A 139 -4.50 -9.15 20.71
N PRO A 140 -5.59 -9.94 20.73
CA PRO A 140 -6.14 -10.54 19.52
C PRO A 140 -6.46 -9.45 18.51
N TYR A 141 -6.16 -9.72 17.25
CA TYR A 141 -6.49 -8.79 16.18
C TYR A 141 -8.01 -8.57 16.13
N PRO A 142 -8.49 -7.33 15.93
CA PRO A 142 -9.92 -7.09 15.72
C PRO A 142 -10.42 -7.84 14.50
N ASP A 143 -11.72 -8.15 14.45
CA ASP A 143 -12.31 -8.80 13.28
C ASP A 143 -12.11 -7.95 12.03
N LEU A 144 -11.73 -8.61 10.93
CA LEU A 144 -11.62 -7.93 9.65
C LEU A 144 -13.02 -7.69 9.07
N PRO A 145 -13.21 -6.59 8.32
CA PRO A 145 -14.41 -6.40 7.51
C PRO A 145 -14.69 -7.59 6.59
N GLU A 146 -15.96 -7.80 6.29
CA GLU A 146 -16.40 -8.86 5.36
C GLU A 146 -15.64 -8.79 4.03
N GLY A 147 -15.13 -9.94 3.56
CA GLY A 147 -14.37 -10.04 2.31
C GLY A 147 -12.86 -9.78 2.43
N ILE A 148 -12.36 -9.37 3.60
CA ILE A 148 -10.91 -9.25 3.85
C ILE A 148 -10.42 -10.45 4.62
N VAL A 149 -9.43 -11.15 4.06
CA VAL A 149 -8.76 -12.29 4.72
C VAL A 149 -7.32 -11.93 5.04
N ARG A 150 -6.87 -12.25 6.26
CA ARG A 150 -5.44 -12.25 6.59
C ARG A 150 -4.77 -13.30 5.72
N ASN A 151 -3.54 -13.03 5.28
CA ASN A 151 -2.74 -14.10 4.69
C ASN A 151 -2.47 -15.14 5.79
N PRO A 152 -2.96 -16.38 5.68
CA PRO A 152 -2.76 -17.41 6.70
C PRO A 152 -1.29 -17.81 6.86
N GLU A 153 -0.43 -17.48 5.89
CA GLU A 153 1.02 -17.72 5.97
C GLU A 153 1.78 -16.64 6.76
N LEU A 154 1.11 -15.57 7.20
CA LEU A 154 1.72 -14.43 7.89
C LEU A 154 1.18 -14.22 9.32
N THR A 155 0.43 -15.17 9.86
CA THR A 155 -0.14 -15.16 11.22
C THR A 155 0.54 -16.14 12.14
#